data_AF-A0A924S8D6-F1
#
_entry.id   AF-A0A924S8D6-F1
#
_cell.length_a   1.000
_cell.length_b   1.000
_cell.length_c   1.000
_cell.angle_alpha   90.00
_cell.angle_beta   90.00
_cell.angle_gamma   90.00
#
_symmetry.space_group_name_H-M   'P 1'
#
loop_
_entity.id
_entity.type
_entity.pdbx_description
1 polymer ?
#
loop_
_entity_poly.entity_id
_entity_poly.type
_entity_poly.pdbx_seq_one_letter_code
_entity_poly.pdbx_strand_id
1 'polypeptide(L)'
;VAWLAYGLGNSVEARVRTYRLASVSSRVDADSIARAAGLHHAVVFINEGVEARNLHYLWALGLERGSAMRMMVSASSCAIRVSIDAEQARRPASARARLDRLVKGALAFDSVQSPTMPRVCVEDLQHDIERSASYAPFFAANTIDGDGHIGGNIVYALDLGAHNEVLRSRFGDRAWYRFGARLAVGDTVPSLAAYGVVQR
;
A
#
# COMPACT_ATOMS: atom_id res chain seq x y z
N VAL A 1 -12.56 19.64 11.62
CA VAL A 1 -11.21 19.02 11.68
C VAL A 1 -11.22 18.01 12.82
N ALA A 2 -11.67 16.78 12.56
CA ALA A 2 -11.93 15.80 13.64
C ALA A 2 -11.85 14.32 13.19
N TRP A 3 -11.20 14.02 12.05
CA TRP A 3 -11.21 12.65 11.49
C TRP A 3 -9.86 12.21 10.91
N LEU A 4 -8.82 13.05 11.00
CA LEU A 4 -7.47 12.76 10.51
C LEU A 4 -6.46 13.01 11.62
N ALA A 5 -6.37 12.10 12.59
CA ALA A 5 -5.24 12.04 13.51
C ALA A 5 -5.26 10.70 14.26
N TYR A 6 -4.98 9.59 13.58
CA TYR A 6 -4.45 8.43 14.30
C TYR A 6 -2.94 8.33 14.06
N GLY A 7 -2.23 8.73 15.13
CA GLY A 7 -0.79 8.89 15.37
C GLY A 7 0.21 8.78 14.23
N LEU A 8 0.69 9.96 13.88
CA LEU A 8 1.86 10.24 13.07
C LEU A 8 3.15 9.92 13.85
N GLY A 9 3.47 8.65 14.05
CA GLY A 9 4.83 8.26 14.46
C GLY A 9 5.85 8.65 13.37
N ASN A 10 6.97 9.26 13.74
CA ASN A 10 8.04 9.60 12.79
C ASN A 10 8.96 8.40 12.48
N SER A 11 9.00 7.39 13.35
CA SER A 11 9.66 6.10 13.10
C SER A 11 8.67 4.98 12.75
N VAL A 12 9.17 3.85 12.23
CA VAL A 12 8.39 2.63 11.99
C VAL A 12 7.81 2.10 13.30
N GLU A 13 8.63 2.00 14.35
CA GLU A 13 8.25 1.58 15.70
C GLU A 13 7.10 2.42 16.29
N ALA A 14 7.21 3.76 16.19
CA ALA A 14 6.20 4.66 16.72
C ALA A 14 4.86 4.48 15.99
N ARG A 15 4.90 4.25 14.67
CA ARG A 15 3.71 3.93 13.90
C ARG A 15 3.12 2.59 14.35
N VAL A 16 3.92 1.53 14.50
CA VAL A 16 3.43 0.20 14.91
C VAL A 16 2.69 0.32 16.25
N ARG A 17 3.27 1.04 17.22
CA ARG A 17 2.64 1.28 18.52
C ARG A 17 1.33 2.05 18.41
N THR A 18 1.28 3.11 17.60
CA THR A 18 0.04 3.85 17.36
C THR A 18 -1.04 2.96 16.73
N TYR A 19 -0.70 2.21 15.69
CA TYR A 19 -1.67 1.36 14.99
C TYR A 19 -2.19 0.24 15.90
N ARG A 20 -1.38 -0.29 16.81
CA ARG A 20 -1.84 -1.23 17.86
C ARG A 20 -2.87 -0.62 18.81
N LEU A 21 -2.76 0.68 19.12
CA LEU A 21 -3.76 1.38 19.93
C LEU A 21 -5.06 1.64 19.13
N ALA A 22 -4.94 1.80 17.81
CA ALA A 22 -6.07 2.04 16.90
C ALA A 22 -6.83 0.76 16.51
N SER A 23 -6.14 -0.38 16.46
CA SER A 23 -6.63 -1.64 15.86
C SER A 23 -7.86 -2.22 16.55
N VAL A 24 -8.13 -1.85 17.81
CA VAL A 24 -9.35 -2.20 18.56
C VAL A 24 -10.63 -1.82 17.79
N SER A 25 -10.56 -0.80 16.92
CA SER A 25 -11.68 -0.35 16.08
C SER A 25 -11.82 -1.07 14.72
N SER A 26 -10.77 -1.77 14.26
CA SER A 26 -10.66 -2.25 12.88
C SER A 26 -11.21 -3.66 12.61
N ARG A 27 -11.58 -4.41 13.66
CA ARG A 27 -12.17 -5.77 13.61
C ARG A 27 -11.39 -6.85 12.83
N VAL A 28 -10.18 -6.57 12.33
CA VAL A 28 -9.32 -7.54 11.64
C VAL A 28 -8.24 -8.04 12.61
N ASP A 29 -8.28 -9.35 12.91
CA ASP A 29 -7.24 -10.04 13.67
C ASP A 29 -6.31 -10.78 12.69
N ALA A 30 -5.23 -10.10 12.30
CA ALA A 30 -4.25 -10.62 11.34
C ALA A 30 -3.59 -11.92 11.82
N ASP A 31 -3.31 -12.03 13.12
CA ASP A 31 -2.66 -13.21 13.69
C ASP A 31 -3.58 -14.43 13.64
N SER A 32 -4.87 -14.25 13.93
CA SER A 32 -5.85 -15.34 13.80
C SER A 32 -6.04 -15.76 12.35
N ILE A 33 -6.01 -14.84 11.40
CA ILE A 33 -6.07 -15.15 9.96
C ILE A 33 -4.86 -15.98 9.54
N ALA A 34 -3.65 -15.55 9.89
CA ALA A 34 -2.42 -16.27 9.55
C ALA A 34 -2.37 -17.67 10.19
N ARG A 35 -2.80 -17.81 11.45
CA ARG A 35 -2.90 -19.12 12.14
C ARG A 35 -3.92 -20.04 11.49
N ALA A 36 -5.13 -19.54 11.18
CA ALA A 36 -6.18 -20.33 10.56
C ALA A 36 -5.79 -20.84 9.16
N ALA A 37 -4.98 -20.06 8.44
CA ALA A 37 -4.43 -20.44 7.15
C ALA A 37 -3.12 -21.25 7.24
N GLY A 38 -2.62 -21.55 8.44
CA GLY A 38 -1.38 -22.31 8.63
C GLY A 38 -0.16 -21.63 8.02
N LEU A 39 -0.12 -20.29 7.99
CA LEU A 39 1.00 -19.56 7.41
C LEU A 39 2.24 -19.66 8.29
N HIS A 40 3.37 -19.95 7.67
CA HIS A 40 4.69 -19.96 8.28
C HIS A 40 5.69 -19.37 7.29
N HIS A 41 6.68 -18.62 7.80
CA HIS A 41 7.75 -18.03 6.99
C HIS A 41 7.26 -17.33 5.72
N ALA A 42 6.32 -16.39 5.88
CA ALA A 42 5.54 -15.83 4.77
C ALA A 42 5.58 -14.30 4.70
N VAL A 43 5.32 -13.78 3.50
CA VAL A 43 4.95 -12.38 3.24
C VAL A 43 3.50 -12.34 2.78
N VAL A 44 2.68 -11.50 3.41
CA VAL A 44 1.28 -11.30 3.05
C VAL A 44 1.10 -9.87 2.56
N PHE A 45 0.75 -9.74 1.28
CA PHE A 45 0.48 -8.48 0.61
C PHE A 45 -0.96 -8.04 0.84
N ILE A 46 -1.12 -6.83 1.37
CA ILE A 46 -2.40 -6.20 1.66
C ILE A 46 -2.69 -5.16 0.59
N ASN A 47 -3.73 -5.41 -0.19
CA ASN A 47 -4.22 -4.48 -1.19
C ASN A 47 -4.99 -3.34 -0.50
N GLU A 48 -4.39 -2.15 -0.39
CA GLU A 48 -5.15 -0.94 -0.04
C GLU A 48 -5.69 -0.27 -1.30
N GLY A 49 -6.74 0.54 -1.20
CA GLY A 49 -7.29 1.26 -2.36
C GLY A 49 -6.28 2.25 -2.97
N VAL A 50 -6.52 2.63 -4.23
CA VAL A 50 -5.61 3.45 -5.05
C VAL A 50 -5.14 4.73 -4.37
N GLU A 51 -5.99 5.40 -3.61
CA GLU A 51 -5.66 6.64 -2.90
C GLU A 51 -4.59 6.42 -1.83
N ALA A 52 -4.71 5.35 -1.05
CA ALA A 52 -3.74 5.00 -0.03
C ALA A 52 -2.40 4.59 -0.68
N ARG A 53 -2.45 3.76 -1.74
CA ARG A 53 -1.24 3.40 -2.50
C ARG A 53 -0.51 4.64 -3.04
N ASN A 54 -1.23 5.58 -3.64
CA ASN A 54 -0.67 6.86 -4.11
C ASN A 54 0.03 7.64 -2.99
N LEU A 55 -0.59 7.74 -1.81
CA LEU A 55 0.02 8.40 -0.66
C LEU A 55 1.34 7.73 -0.25
N HIS A 56 1.40 6.40 -0.25
CA HIS A 56 2.61 5.64 0.03
C HIS A 56 3.72 5.87 -1.02
N TYR A 57 3.38 5.92 -2.31
CA TYR A 57 4.35 6.25 -3.35
C TYR A 57 4.91 7.67 -3.22
N LEU A 58 4.06 8.66 -2.90
CA LEU A 58 4.51 10.04 -2.67
C LEU A 58 5.50 10.12 -1.49
N TRP A 59 5.25 9.37 -0.42
CA TRP A 59 6.18 9.28 0.71
C TRP A 59 7.48 8.55 0.35
N ALA A 60 7.41 7.49 -0.45
CA ALA A 60 8.60 6.81 -0.97
C ALA A 60 9.44 7.72 -1.86
N LEU A 61 8.78 8.63 -2.59
CA LEU A 61 9.38 9.76 -3.30
C LEU A 61 9.83 10.90 -2.36
N GLY A 62 9.82 10.71 -1.04
CA GLY A 62 10.35 11.67 -0.07
C GLY A 62 9.51 12.95 0.09
N LEU A 63 8.25 12.96 -0.35
CA LEU A 63 7.38 14.10 -0.09
C LEU A 63 6.99 14.13 1.39
N GLU A 64 7.03 15.34 1.95
CA GLU A 64 6.47 15.58 3.27
C GLU A 64 4.98 15.31 3.30
N ARG A 65 4.47 14.87 4.45
CA ARG A 65 3.07 14.47 4.63
C ARG A 65 2.08 15.56 4.20
N GLY A 66 2.31 16.81 4.59
CA GLY A 66 1.44 17.92 4.21
C GLY A 66 1.40 18.16 2.69
N SER A 67 2.55 18.02 2.02
CA SER A 67 2.64 18.14 0.56
C SER A 67 1.97 16.98 -0.16
N ALA A 68 2.16 15.74 0.33
CA ALA A 68 1.46 14.58 -0.21
C ALA A 68 -0.06 14.70 -0.06
N MET A 69 -0.55 15.11 1.12
CA MET A 69 -1.99 15.33 1.34
C MET A 69 -2.56 16.44 0.46
N ARG A 70 -1.83 17.56 0.28
CA ARG A 70 -2.23 18.62 -0.65
C ARG A 70 -2.33 18.09 -2.08
N MET A 71 -1.41 17.24 -2.50
CA MET A 71 -1.45 16.62 -3.81
C MET A 71 -2.68 15.71 -3.97
N MET A 72 -2.98 14.88 -2.96
CA MET A 72 -4.16 14.00 -2.94
C MET A 72 -5.50 14.74 -3.08
N VAL A 73 -5.61 15.98 -2.62
CA VAL A 73 -6.85 16.78 -2.75
C VAL A 73 -6.88 17.66 -4.01
N SER A 74 -5.76 17.80 -4.73
CA SER A 74 -5.62 18.75 -5.83
C SER A 74 -5.75 18.12 -7.22
N ALA A 75 -5.72 16.79 -7.31
CA ALA A 75 -5.80 16.07 -8.58
C ALA A 75 -6.46 14.70 -8.38
N SER A 76 -6.95 14.09 -9.47
CA SER A 76 -7.51 12.74 -9.41
C SER A 76 -6.43 11.69 -9.13
N SER A 77 -6.82 10.54 -8.58
CA SER A 77 -5.90 9.43 -8.29
C SER A 77 -5.12 8.96 -9.52
N CYS A 78 -5.73 8.97 -10.71
CA CYS A 78 -5.04 8.62 -11.95
C CYS A 78 -4.01 9.68 -12.36
N ALA A 79 -4.35 10.97 -12.27
CA ALA A 79 -3.41 12.06 -12.53
C ALA A 79 -2.18 12.01 -11.61
N ILE A 80 -2.42 11.74 -10.33
CA ILE A 80 -1.37 11.57 -9.32
C ILE A 80 -0.50 10.36 -9.66
N ARG A 81 -1.10 9.21 -9.98
CA ARG A 81 -0.39 7.99 -10.34
C ARG A 81 0.52 8.17 -11.56
N VAL A 82 -0.01 8.76 -12.62
CA VAL A 82 0.77 9.04 -13.84
C VAL A 82 1.95 9.97 -13.53
N SER A 83 1.73 10.97 -12.70
CA SER A 83 2.79 11.89 -12.28
C SER A 83 3.87 11.21 -11.43
N ILE A 84 3.48 10.30 -10.54
CA ILE A 84 4.40 9.46 -9.74
C ILE A 84 5.27 8.61 -10.67
N ASP A 85 4.68 7.89 -11.62
CA ASP A 85 5.43 7.02 -12.54
C ASP A 85 6.40 7.84 -13.40
N ALA A 86 5.96 9.00 -13.88
CA ALA A 86 6.80 9.92 -14.65
C ALA A 86 7.98 10.46 -13.82
N GLU A 87 7.81 10.71 -12.53
CA GLU A 87 8.90 11.14 -11.65
C GLU A 87 9.85 9.98 -11.31
N GLN A 88 9.33 8.78 -11.08
CA GLN A 88 10.15 7.58 -10.80
C GLN A 88 11.04 7.18 -11.99
N ALA A 89 10.58 7.42 -13.23
CA ALA A 89 11.35 7.15 -14.45
C ALA A 89 12.54 8.11 -14.65
N ARG A 90 12.64 9.22 -13.89
CA ARG A 90 13.70 10.23 -14.08
C ARG A 90 15.01 9.85 -13.39
N ARG A 91 16.14 10.05 -14.08
CA ARG A 91 17.50 9.99 -13.53
C ARG A 91 18.35 11.19 -14.00
N PRO A 92 19.13 11.88 -13.13
CA PRO A 92 19.09 11.86 -11.66
C PRO A 92 18.00 12.78 -11.10
N ALA A 93 17.27 12.32 -10.08
CA ALA A 93 16.18 13.07 -9.48
C ALA A 93 16.71 14.06 -8.43
N SER A 94 16.77 15.36 -8.74
CA SER A 94 16.96 16.36 -7.68
C SER A 94 15.70 16.42 -6.80
N ALA A 95 15.89 16.26 -5.48
CA ALA A 95 14.80 16.28 -4.52
C ALA A 95 14.09 17.64 -4.47
N ARG A 96 14.84 18.74 -4.69
CA ARG A 96 14.35 20.12 -4.52
C ARG A 96 13.27 20.52 -5.52
N ALA A 97 13.31 19.99 -6.75
CA ALA A 97 12.32 20.29 -7.80
C ALA A 97 11.29 19.16 -8.00
N ARG A 98 11.32 18.12 -7.17
CA ARG A 98 10.44 16.95 -7.28
C ARG A 98 8.97 17.32 -7.08
N LEU A 99 8.67 18.09 -6.04
CA LEU A 99 7.30 18.50 -5.73
C LEU A 99 6.69 19.29 -6.89
N ASP A 100 7.41 20.28 -7.43
CA ASP A 100 6.92 21.10 -8.53
C ASP A 100 6.64 20.28 -9.78
N ARG A 101 7.49 19.29 -10.10
CA ARG A 101 7.26 18.38 -11.23
C ARG A 101 6.04 17.49 -11.01
N LEU A 102 5.89 16.94 -9.81
CA LEU A 102 4.75 16.10 -9.44
C LEU A 102 3.44 16.89 -9.55
N VAL A 103 3.41 18.10 -9.01
CA VAL A 103 2.24 18.99 -9.09
C VAL A 103 1.96 19.38 -10.54
N LYS A 104 2.97 19.81 -11.29
CA LYS A 104 2.80 20.19 -12.70
C LYS A 104 2.31 19.01 -13.55
N GLY A 105 2.84 17.82 -13.34
CA GLY A 105 2.44 16.61 -14.06
C GLY A 105 1.00 16.20 -13.76
N ALA A 106 0.60 16.25 -12.48
CA ALA A 106 -0.75 15.90 -12.08
C ALA A 106 -1.79 16.92 -12.58
N LEU A 107 -1.47 18.22 -12.56
CA LEU A 107 -2.37 19.27 -13.05
C LEU A 107 -2.45 19.34 -14.58
N ALA A 108 -1.40 18.92 -15.28
CA ALA A 108 -1.39 18.83 -16.74
C ALA A 108 -2.10 17.57 -17.28
N PHE A 109 -2.55 16.69 -16.39
CA PHE A 109 -3.28 15.49 -16.78
C PHE A 109 -4.71 15.85 -17.20
N ASP A 110 -4.98 15.76 -18.50
CA ASP A 110 -6.33 15.87 -19.02
C ASP A 110 -7.04 14.52 -18.82
N SER A 111 -8.12 14.52 -18.03
CA SER A 111 -8.82 13.29 -17.66
C SER A 111 -9.66 12.78 -18.81
N VAL A 112 -9.05 12.03 -19.72
CA VAL A 112 -9.79 11.48 -20.86
C VAL A 112 -10.56 10.22 -20.42
N GLN A 113 -11.86 10.16 -20.71
CA GLN A 113 -12.71 8.98 -20.47
C GLN A 113 -12.20 7.77 -21.27
N SER A 114 -12.61 6.55 -20.89
CA SER A 114 -12.31 5.33 -21.66
C SER A 114 -12.78 5.49 -23.12
N PRO A 115 -11.97 5.19 -24.15
CA PRO A 115 -10.84 4.23 -24.18
C PRO A 115 -9.44 4.83 -23.98
N THR A 116 -9.33 6.11 -23.61
CA THR A 116 -8.07 6.87 -23.56
C THR A 116 -7.40 6.94 -22.19
N MET A 117 -7.89 6.18 -21.21
CA MET A 117 -7.32 6.15 -19.86
C MET A 117 -5.96 5.43 -19.86
N PRO A 118 -4.92 5.98 -19.19
CA PRO A 118 -3.61 5.32 -19.09
C PRO A 118 -3.73 3.90 -18.52
N ARG A 119 -2.97 2.95 -19.08
CA ARG A 119 -3.00 1.54 -18.69
C ARG A 119 -2.84 1.33 -17.18
N VAL A 120 -1.93 2.08 -16.55
CA VAL A 120 -1.67 1.99 -15.11
C VAL A 120 -2.89 2.35 -14.26
N CYS A 121 -3.73 3.28 -14.72
CA CYS A 121 -4.95 3.64 -14.00
C CYS A 121 -6.04 2.57 -14.15
N VAL A 122 -6.08 1.87 -15.28
CA VAL A 122 -6.96 0.71 -15.48
C VAL A 122 -6.52 -0.46 -14.59
N GLU A 123 -5.22 -0.72 -14.51
CA GLU A 123 -4.63 -1.72 -13.61
C GLU A 123 -4.93 -1.40 -12.14
N ASP A 124 -4.78 -0.14 -11.72
CA ASP A 124 -5.11 0.30 -10.36
C ASP A 124 -6.60 0.13 -10.04
N LEU A 125 -7.48 0.42 -10.99
CA LEU A 125 -8.93 0.22 -10.83
C LEU A 125 -9.28 -1.27 -10.73
N GLN A 126 -8.64 -2.12 -11.53
CA GLN A 126 -8.81 -3.57 -11.46
C GLN A 126 -8.35 -4.11 -10.11
N HIS A 127 -7.18 -3.67 -9.63
CA HIS A 127 -6.71 -4.00 -8.28
C HIS A 127 -7.70 -3.55 -7.19
N ASP A 128 -8.36 -2.39 -7.34
CA ASP A 128 -9.36 -1.94 -6.37
C ASP A 128 -10.65 -2.78 -6.44
N ILE A 129 -11.04 -3.25 -7.63
CA ILE A 129 -12.17 -4.17 -7.85
C ILE A 129 -11.93 -5.54 -7.18
N GLU A 130 -10.67 -6.00 -7.13
CA GLU A 130 -10.24 -7.20 -6.38
C GLU A 130 -10.43 -7.06 -4.85
N ARG A 131 -11.00 -5.93 -4.42
CA ARG A 131 -11.35 -5.51 -3.05
C ARG A 131 -10.12 -5.16 -2.22
N SER A 132 -10.19 -4.00 -1.58
CA SER A 132 -9.15 -3.49 -0.69
C SER A 132 -9.42 -3.81 0.77
N ALA A 133 -8.35 -3.96 1.56
CA ALA A 133 -8.38 -3.95 3.02
C ALA A 133 -7.46 -2.87 3.55
N SER A 134 -7.76 -2.30 4.71
CA SER A 134 -6.83 -1.37 5.36
C SER A 134 -5.57 -2.12 5.81
N TYR A 135 -4.40 -1.57 5.49
CA TYR A 135 -3.11 -2.11 5.92
C TYR A 135 -2.83 -1.85 7.41
N ALA A 136 -3.45 -0.81 7.99
CA ALA A 136 -3.27 -0.41 9.38
C ALA A 136 -3.28 -1.56 10.42
N PRO A 137 -4.29 -2.46 10.46
CA PRO A 137 -4.30 -3.60 11.39
C PRO A 137 -3.15 -4.59 11.16
N PHE A 138 -2.77 -4.84 9.91
CA PHE A 138 -1.70 -5.76 9.56
C PHE A 138 -0.32 -5.18 9.89
N PHE A 139 -0.14 -3.88 9.68
CA PHE A 139 1.06 -3.18 10.06
C PHE A 139 1.30 -3.25 11.58
N ALA A 140 0.24 -3.15 12.39
CA ALA A 140 0.32 -3.32 13.84
C ALA A 140 0.75 -4.73 14.27
N ALA A 141 0.38 -5.76 13.49
CA ALA A 141 0.70 -7.15 13.75
C ALA A 141 2.14 -7.53 13.34
N ASN A 142 2.83 -6.69 12.56
CA ASN A 142 4.23 -6.91 12.24
C ASN A 142 5.10 -6.95 13.50
N THR A 143 6.09 -7.85 13.47
CA THR A 143 7.14 -7.94 14.48
C THR A 143 8.34 -7.11 14.05
N ILE A 144 9.08 -6.59 15.02
CA ILE A 144 10.35 -5.89 14.80
C ILE A 144 11.48 -6.83 15.21
N ASP A 145 12.40 -7.09 14.28
CA ASP A 145 13.60 -7.89 14.50
C ASP A 145 14.66 -7.11 15.31
N GLY A 146 15.70 -7.82 15.78
CA GLY A 146 16.72 -7.24 16.66
C GLY A 146 17.57 -6.13 16.02
N ASP A 147 17.48 -5.96 14.70
CA ASP A 147 18.12 -4.91 13.91
C ASP A 147 17.20 -3.68 13.68
N GLY A 148 16.00 -3.68 14.29
CA GLY A 148 15.07 -2.54 14.28
C GLY A 148 14.20 -2.44 13.02
N HIS A 149 14.13 -3.48 12.20
CA HIS A 149 13.32 -3.50 10.98
C HIS A 149 12.01 -4.28 11.16
N ILE A 150 11.26 -4.50 10.09
CA ILE A 150 10.12 -5.43 10.11
C ILE A 150 10.63 -6.82 9.78
N GLY A 151 10.26 -7.80 10.60
CA GLY A 151 10.64 -9.19 10.45
C GLY A 151 9.69 -10.14 11.19
N GLY A 152 10.21 -11.30 11.59
CA GLY A 152 9.44 -12.34 12.28
C GLY A 152 8.90 -13.42 11.35
N ASN A 153 8.04 -14.31 11.87
CA ASN A 153 7.53 -15.47 11.13
C ASN A 153 6.63 -15.06 9.94
N ILE A 154 5.79 -14.03 10.14
CA ILE A 154 4.89 -13.49 9.12
C ILE A 154 5.20 -12.00 8.96
N VAL A 155 5.38 -11.56 7.72
CA VAL A 155 5.56 -10.16 7.36
C VAL A 155 4.35 -9.71 6.57
N TYR A 156 3.68 -8.67 7.03
CA TYR A 156 2.62 -8.02 6.29
C TYR A 156 3.20 -6.81 5.55
N ALA A 157 2.93 -6.72 4.25
CA ALA A 157 3.38 -5.64 3.39
C ALA A 157 2.21 -5.05 2.63
N LEU A 158 2.32 -3.77 2.26
CA LEU A 158 1.40 -3.15 1.31
C LEU A 158 1.64 -3.72 -0.08
N ASP A 159 0.58 -4.05 -0.81
CA ASP A 159 0.69 -4.44 -2.22
C ASP A 159 0.85 -3.19 -3.10
N LEU A 160 2.09 -2.98 -3.57
CA LEU A 160 2.45 -1.93 -4.52
C LEU A 160 2.71 -2.50 -5.93
N GLY A 161 2.22 -3.70 -6.24
CA GLY A 161 2.38 -4.34 -7.54
C GLY A 161 3.85 -4.52 -7.95
N ALA A 162 4.24 -3.96 -9.10
CA ALA A 162 5.61 -4.07 -9.64
C ALA A 162 6.68 -3.49 -8.69
N HIS A 163 6.31 -2.56 -7.80
CA HIS A 163 7.23 -1.97 -6.83
C HIS A 163 7.53 -2.89 -5.64
N ASN A 164 6.84 -4.02 -5.51
CA ASN A 164 7.12 -5.02 -4.48
C ASN A 164 8.46 -5.75 -4.71
N GLU A 165 9.06 -5.65 -5.88
CA GLU A 165 10.33 -6.32 -6.21
C GLU A 165 11.49 -5.96 -5.27
N VAL A 166 11.46 -4.78 -4.66
CA VAL A 166 12.44 -4.41 -3.63
C VAL A 166 12.40 -5.38 -2.44
N LEU A 167 11.23 -5.92 -2.11
CA LEU A 167 11.05 -6.89 -1.02
C LEU A 167 11.59 -8.27 -1.38
N ARG A 168 11.78 -8.59 -2.68
CA ARG A 168 12.40 -9.85 -3.11
C ARG A 168 13.84 -9.97 -2.62
N SER A 169 14.57 -8.86 -2.57
CA SER A 169 15.95 -8.86 -2.07
C SER A 169 16.06 -9.22 -0.59
N ARG A 170 15.03 -8.89 0.21
CA ARG A 170 15.02 -9.09 1.67
C ARG A 170 14.28 -10.35 2.11
N PHE A 171 13.19 -10.70 1.42
CA PHE A 171 12.24 -11.75 1.81
C PHE A 171 12.00 -12.78 0.69
N GLY A 172 12.96 -12.92 -0.23
CA GLY A 172 12.84 -13.82 -1.39
C GLY A 172 12.81 -15.31 -1.05
N ASP A 173 13.18 -15.68 0.17
CA ASP A 173 13.13 -17.04 0.72
C ASP A 173 11.77 -17.40 1.32
N ARG A 174 10.82 -16.46 1.38
CA ARG A 174 9.50 -16.63 2.00
C ARG A 174 8.44 -17.02 0.99
N ALA A 175 7.37 -17.67 1.45
CA ALA A 175 6.17 -17.87 0.67
C ALA A 175 5.35 -16.57 0.59
N TRP A 176 4.88 -16.20 -0.60
CA TRP A 176 4.20 -14.91 -0.83
C TRP A 176 2.70 -15.13 -1.05
N TYR A 177 1.88 -14.36 -0.34
CA TYR A 177 0.42 -14.44 -0.38
C TYR A 177 -0.19 -13.06 -0.60
N ARG A 178 -1.36 -12.99 -1.22
CA ARG A 178 -2.22 -11.80 -1.28
C ARG A 178 -3.42 -11.99 -0.37
N PHE A 179 -3.75 -10.97 0.42
CA PHE A 179 -4.95 -10.92 1.24
C PHE A 179 -6.14 -10.45 0.39
N GLY A 180 -7.22 -11.24 0.36
CA GLY A 180 -8.47 -10.95 -0.31
C GLY A 180 -9.62 -10.73 0.68
N ALA A 181 -10.34 -9.63 0.55
CA ALA A 181 -11.48 -9.31 1.40
C ALA A 181 -12.74 -10.10 0.97
N ARG A 182 -12.89 -11.34 1.48
CA ARG A 182 -14.07 -12.27 1.41
C ARG A 182 -14.51 -12.66 -0.02
N LEU A 183 -14.72 -13.95 -0.32
CA LEU A 183 -15.05 -14.40 -1.68
C LEU A 183 -16.56 -14.50 -1.96
N ALA A 184 -17.42 -14.82 -1.00
CA ALA A 184 -18.87 -14.94 -1.25
C ALA A 184 -19.75 -14.63 -0.03
N VAL A 185 -21.05 -14.40 -0.28
CA VAL A 185 -22.08 -14.41 0.77
C VAL A 185 -22.11 -15.82 1.37
N GLY A 186 -21.59 -15.97 2.59
CA GLY A 186 -21.50 -17.25 3.29
C GLY A 186 -20.09 -17.60 3.79
N ASP A 187 -19.05 -16.95 3.27
CA ASP A 187 -17.68 -17.16 3.77
C ASP A 187 -17.50 -16.52 5.14
N THR A 188 -17.06 -17.31 6.11
CA THR A 188 -16.81 -16.87 7.48
C THR A 188 -15.37 -16.37 7.71
N VAL A 189 -14.47 -16.55 6.73
CA VAL A 189 -13.04 -16.21 6.85
C VAL A 189 -12.53 -15.44 5.62
N PRO A 190 -11.59 -14.48 5.80
CA PRO A 190 -10.89 -13.84 4.67
C PRO A 190 -10.12 -14.85 3.82
N SER A 191 -9.91 -14.55 2.54
CA SER A 191 -9.15 -15.42 1.63
C SER A 191 -7.67 -14.99 1.56
N LEU A 192 -6.78 -15.98 1.48
CA LEU A 192 -5.36 -15.80 1.19
C LEU A 192 -5.05 -16.58 -0.08
N ALA A 193 -4.60 -15.88 -1.12
CA ALA A 193 -4.21 -16.49 -2.39
C ALA A 193 -2.69 -16.46 -2.54
N ALA A 194 -2.10 -17.46 -3.21
CA ALA A 194 -0.68 -17.43 -3.54
C ALA A 194 -0.37 -16.24 -4.47
N TYR A 195 0.65 -15.46 -4.15
CA TYR A 195 1.04 -14.29 -4.93
C TYR A 195 1.64 -14.72 -6.27
N GLY A 196 1.19 -14.12 -7.38
CA GLY A 196 1.65 -14.45 -8.73
C GLY A 196 0.88 -15.57 -9.45
N VAL A 197 -0.10 -16.21 -8.80
CA VAL A 197 -1.07 -17.06 -9.48
C VAL A 197 -2.26 -16.20 -9.89
N VAL A 198 -2.35 -15.86 -11.17
CA VAL A 198 -3.58 -15.28 -11.75
C VAL A 198 -4.64 -16.37 -11.64
N GLN A 199 -5.65 -16.18 -10.79
CA GLN A 199 -6.85 -17.01 -10.82
C GLN A 199 -7.52 -16.78 -12.18
N ARG A 200 -7.46 -17.81 -13.04
CA ARG A 200 -8.18 -17.84 -14.32
C ARG A 200 -9.65 -18.15 -14.09
#